data_AF-A0A6L6WYW7-F1
#
_entry.id   AF-A0A6L6WYW7-F1
#
_cell.length_a   1.000
_cell.length_b   1.000
_cell.length_c   1.000
_cell.angle_alpha   90.00
_cell.angle_beta   90.00
_cell.angle_gamma   90.00
#
_symmetry.space_group_name_H-M   'P 1'
#
loop_
_entity.id
_entity.type
_entity.pdbx_description
1 polymer ?
#
loop_
_entity_poly.entity_id
_entity_poly.type
_entity_poly.pdbx_seq_one_letter_code
_entity_poly.pdbx_strand_id
1 'polypeptide(L)'
;MPPGRDWTDADRARWEELWQSPQATMWDDTARGTVAVLLVYEAAVLAGEASAWQAQEARYAGEALGLTPRAMVQLGWRIVDDDGEAR
;
A
#
# COMPACT_ATOMS: atom_id res chain seq x y z
N MET A 1 12.10 5.15 -4.51
CA MET A 1 11.05 5.29 -5.55
C MET A 1 11.60 4.89 -6.91
N PRO A 2 10.83 4.23 -7.79
CA PRO A 2 11.25 3.92 -9.16
C PRO A 2 11.47 5.17 -10.02
N PRO A 3 12.45 5.16 -10.95
CA PRO A 3 12.60 6.25 -11.92
C PRO A 3 11.47 6.22 -12.97
N GLY A 4 11.37 7.28 -13.79
CA GLY A 4 10.45 7.32 -14.94
C GLY A 4 9.23 8.25 -14.78
N ARG A 5 9.09 8.93 -13.65
CA ARG A 5 8.15 10.05 -13.46
C ARG A 5 8.69 11.07 -12.47
N ASP A 6 8.10 12.25 -12.46
CA ASP A 6 8.29 13.20 -11.38
C ASP A 6 7.48 12.74 -10.16
N TRP A 7 8.16 12.75 -9.02
CA TRP A 7 7.58 12.45 -7.71
C TRP A 7 7.47 13.75 -6.94
N THR A 8 6.28 14.04 -6.43
CA THR A 8 6.02 15.20 -5.59
C THR A 8 6.56 14.96 -4.17
N ASP A 9 6.59 16.01 -3.35
CA ASP A 9 6.98 15.86 -1.94
C ASP A 9 5.94 15.06 -1.14
N ALA A 10 4.65 15.18 -1.51
CA ALA A 10 3.60 14.34 -0.95
C ALA A 10 3.80 12.86 -1.30
N ASP A 11 4.19 12.54 -2.55
CA ASP A 11 4.51 11.17 -2.93
C ASP A 11 5.69 10.61 -2.12
N ARG A 12 6.73 11.43 -1.88
CA ARG A 12 7.91 11.05 -1.08
C ARG A 12 7.53 10.77 0.37
N ALA A 13 6.76 11.66 0.99
CA ALA A 13 6.31 11.49 2.37
C ALA A 13 5.47 10.21 2.53
N ARG A 14 4.52 9.98 1.61
CA ARG A 14 3.68 8.78 1.64
C ARG A 14 4.47 7.50 1.34
N TRP A 15 5.46 7.57 0.44
CA TRP A 15 6.40 6.47 0.21
C TRP A 15 7.13 6.09 1.50
N GLU A 16 7.71 7.06 2.20
CA GLU A 16 8.42 6.83 3.46
C GLU A 16 7.50 6.25 4.53
N GLU A 17 6.28 6.79 4.68
CA GLU A 17 5.28 6.27 5.60
C GLU A 17 4.95 4.80 5.35
N LEU A 18 4.73 4.43 4.08
CA LEU A 18 4.46 3.04 3.70
C LEU A 18 5.62 2.12 4.06
N TRP A 19 6.87 2.51 3.77
CA TRP A 19 8.06 1.71 4.09
C TRP A 19 8.42 1.68 5.57
N GLN A 20 7.89 2.60 6.37
CA GLN A 20 8.01 2.60 7.83
C GLN A 20 6.86 1.87 8.55
N SER A 21 5.84 1.44 7.80
CA SER A 21 4.71 0.70 8.36
C SER A 21 5.13 -0.69 8.87
N PRO A 22 4.41 -1.28 9.85
CA PRO A 22 4.66 -2.66 10.27
C PRO A 22 4.63 -3.66 9.10
N GLN A 23 3.72 -3.46 8.14
CA GLN A 23 3.55 -4.28 6.95
C GLN A 23 4.84 -4.38 6.12
N ALA A 24 5.61 -3.29 6.06
CA ALA A 24 6.85 -3.22 5.30
C ALA A 24 7.92 -4.20 5.78
N THR A 25 7.80 -4.76 7.00
CA THR A 25 8.69 -5.83 7.48
C THR A 25 8.59 -7.09 6.62
N MET A 26 7.45 -7.32 5.95
CA MET A 26 7.24 -8.44 5.03
C MET A 26 7.53 -8.08 3.57
N TRP A 27 7.90 -6.84 3.28
CA TRP A 27 8.20 -6.39 1.92
C TRP A 27 9.69 -6.53 1.65
N ASP A 28 10.03 -6.91 0.41
CA ASP A 28 11.39 -6.86 -0.11
C ASP A 28 11.44 -5.93 -1.34
N ASP A 29 12.58 -5.90 -2.03
CA ASP A 29 12.76 -5.06 -3.22
C ASP A 29 11.73 -5.32 -4.34
N THR A 30 11.08 -6.48 -4.35
CA THR A 30 10.04 -6.80 -5.34
C THR A 30 8.75 -6.02 -5.10
N ALA A 31 8.45 -5.63 -3.85
CA ALA A 31 7.27 -4.82 -3.51
C ALA A 31 7.37 -3.37 -4.00
N ARG A 32 8.58 -2.90 -4.34
CA ARG A 32 8.87 -1.52 -4.75
C ARG A 32 8.02 -1.03 -5.92
N GLY A 33 7.72 -1.91 -6.87
CA GLY A 33 6.83 -1.61 -7.99
C GLY A 33 5.38 -1.42 -7.54
N THR A 34 4.88 -2.33 -6.70
CA THR A 34 3.51 -2.29 -6.18
C THR A 34 3.26 -1.06 -5.30
N VAL A 35 4.21 -0.69 -4.44
CA VAL A 35 4.14 0.54 -3.63
C VAL A 35 4.05 1.78 -4.55
N ALA A 36 4.84 1.83 -5.62
CA ALA A 36 4.79 2.92 -6.58
C ALA A 36 3.45 3.02 -7.31
N VAL A 37 2.88 1.87 -7.72
CA VAL A 37 1.56 1.80 -8.36
C VAL A 37 0.47 2.29 -7.41
N LEU A 38 0.50 1.84 -6.15
CA LEU A 38 -0.45 2.30 -5.13
C LEU A 38 -0.41 3.82 -4.98
N LEU A 39 0.77 4.42 -4.82
CA LEU A 39 0.91 5.87 -4.66
C LEU A 39 0.31 6.65 -5.83
N VAL A 40 0.61 6.23 -7.06
CA VAL A 40 0.13 6.90 -8.27
C VAL A 40 -1.40 6.88 -8.35
N TYR A 41 -2.00 5.70 -8.11
CA TYR A 41 -3.45 5.58 -8.21
C TYR A 41 -4.19 6.11 -6.99
N GLU A 42 -3.62 6.01 -5.78
CA GLU A 42 -4.15 6.64 -4.58
C GLU A 42 -4.20 8.16 -4.74
N ALA A 43 -3.14 8.79 -5.25
CA ALA A 43 -3.12 10.22 -5.54
C ALA A 43 -4.21 10.62 -6.56
N ALA A 44 -4.35 9.87 -7.66
CA ALA A 44 -5.38 10.12 -8.67
C ALA A 44 -6.81 9.95 -8.10
N VAL A 45 -7.03 8.97 -7.22
CA VAL A 45 -8.32 8.75 -6.56
C VAL A 45 -8.65 9.92 -5.64
N LEU A 46 -7.69 10.37 -4.83
CA LEU A 46 -7.89 11.49 -3.90
C LEU A 46 -8.09 12.82 -4.64
N ALA A 47 -7.48 13.00 -5.80
CA ALA A 47 -7.69 14.15 -6.67
C ALA A 47 -9.04 14.12 -7.41
N GLY A 48 -9.78 12.99 -7.38
CA GLY A 48 -11.01 12.81 -8.16
C GLY A 48 -10.77 12.64 -9.67
N GLU A 49 -9.54 12.30 -10.06
CA GLU A 49 -9.11 12.16 -11.46
C GLU A 49 -9.00 10.69 -11.91
N ALA A 50 -9.08 9.74 -10.97
CA ALA A 50 -8.99 8.32 -11.27
C ALA A 50 -10.21 7.80 -12.03
N SER A 51 -9.95 7.03 -13.09
CA SER A 51 -10.93 6.13 -13.68
C SER A 51 -11.30 4.99 -12.70
N ALA A 52 -12.44 4.33 -12.95
CA ALA A 52 -12.88 3.18 -12.17
C ALA A 52 -11.85 2.04 -12.14
N TRP A 53 -11.14 1.83 -13.25
CA TRP A 53 -10.08 0.83 -13.33
C TRP A 53 -8.87 1.22 -12.46
N GLN A 54 -8.42 2.48 -12.48
CA GLN A 54 -7.33 2.94 -11.60
C GLN A 54 -7.69 2.79 -10.12
N ALA A 55 -8.93 3.12 -9.74
CA ALA A 55 -9.42 2.91 -8.38
C ALA A 55 -9.50 1.42 -8.00
N GLN A 56 -9.72 0.52 -8.96
CA GLN A 56 -9.65 -0.91 -8.74
C GLN A 56 -8.22 -1.40 -8.56
N GLU A 57 -7.29 -0.96 -9.40
CA GLU A 57 -5.86 -1.30 -9.28
C GLU A 57 -5.25 -0.79 -7.97
N ALA A 58 -5.63 0.40 -7.51
CA ALA A 58 -5.22 0.91 -6.19
C ALA A 58 -5.63 -0.05 -5.06
N ARG A 59 -6.87 -0.56 -5.11
CA ARG A 59 -7.35 -1.55 -4.13
C ARG A 59 -6.58 -2.86 -4.23
N TYR A 60 -6.31 -3.37 -5.43
CA TYR A 60 -5.51 -4.58 -5.58
C TYR A 60 -4.07 -4.41 -5.09
N ALA A 61 -3.45 -3.26 -5.33
CA ALA A 61 -2.11 -2.96 -4.81
C ALA A 61 -2.12 -2.90 -3.28
N GLY A 62 -3.13 -2.27 -2.66
CA GLY A 62 -3.28 -2.25 -1.21
C GLY A 62 -3.47 -3.64 -0.59
N GLU A 63 -4.21 -4.52 -1.27
CA GLU A 63 -4.37 -5.92 -0.86
C GLU A 63 -3.07 -6.72 -1.00
N ALA A 64 -2.35 -6.58 -2.11
CA ALA A 64 -1.06 -7.25 -2.31
C ALA A 64 0.00 -6.81 -1.27
N LEU A 65 -0.08 -5.57 -0.80
CA LEU A 65 0.82 -5.01 0.22
C LEU A 65 0.38 -5.31 1.65
N GLY A 66 -0.78 -5.94 1.88
CA GLY A 66 -1.26 -6.24 3.22
C GLY A 66 -1.74 -5.01 3.99
N LEU A 67 -2.21 -3.96 3.32
CA LEU A 67 -2.55 -2.68 3.95
C LEU A 67 -3.96 -2.64 4.57
N THR A 68 -4.77 -3.69 4.37
CA THR A 68 -6.08 -3.83 5.01
C THR A 68 -6.10 -5.03 5.94
N PRO A 69 -6.92 -5.06 7.01
CA PRO A 69 -7.02 -6.23 7.88
C PRO A 69 -7.36 -7.52 7.12
N ARG A 70 -8.23 -7.41 6.11
CA ARG A 70 -8.57 -8.54 5.22
C ARG A 70 -7.35 -9.05 4.48
N ALA A 71 -6.55 -8.15 3.89
CA ALA A 71 -5.33 -8.49 3.18
C ALA A 71 -4.30 -9.13 4.11
N MET A 72 -4.12 -8.58 5.32
CA MET A 72 -3.21 -9.11 6.33
C MET A 72 -3.54 -10.57 6.64
N VAL A 73 -4.81 -10.87 6.94
CA VAL A 73 -5.27 -12.25 7.19
C VAL A 73 -5.01 -13.16 5.98
N GLN A 74 -5.28 -12.68 4.76
CA GLN A 74 -5.02 -13.43 3.52
C GLN A 74 -3.54 -13.74 3.31
N LEU A 75 -2.65 -12.84 3.74
CA LEU A 75 -1.20 -13.01 3.71
C LEU A 75 -0.65 -13.81 4.90
N GLY A 76 -1.53 -14.37 5.73
CA GLY A 76 -1.16 -15.24 6.85
C GLY A 76 -0.76 -14.50 8.13
N TRP A 77 -1.04 -13.19 8.22
CA TRP A 77 -0.82 -12.45 9.45
C TRP A 77 -1.87 -12.83 10.49
N ARG A 78 -1.42 -13.02 11.72
CA ARG A 78 -2.31 -13.13 12.88
C ARG A 78 -2.50 -11.74 13.48
N ILE A 79 -3.72 -11.25 13.47
CA ILE A 79 -4.09 -10.01 14.17
C ILE A 79 -4.39 -10.41 15.62
N VAL A 80 -3.66 -9.82 16.55
CA VAL A 80 -3.81 -10.06 17.99
C VAL A 80 -4.56 -8.85 18.56
N ASP A 81 -5.69 -9.10 19.22
CA ASP A 81 -6.41 -8.05 19.94
C ASP A 81 -5.69 -7.73 21.26
N ASP A 82 -5.99 -6.58 21.89
CA ASP A 82 -5.30 -6.10 23.11
C ASP A 82 -5.34 -7.11 24.28
N ASP A 83 -6.28 -8.06 24.24
CA ASP A 83 -6.43 -9.15 25.22
C ASP A 83 -5.54 -10.37 24.93
N GLY A 84 -4.74 -10.35 23.86
CA GLY A 84 -3.83 -11.42 23.46
C GLY A 84 -4.48 -12.57 22.68
N GLU A 85 -5.78 -12.50 22.41
CA GLU A 85 -6.52 -13.47 21.61
C GLU A 85 -6.40 -13.14 20.12
N ALA A 86 -6.26 -14.17 19.29
CA ALA A 86 -6.16 -14.04 17.85
C ALA A 86 -7.53 -14.02 17.20
N ARG A 87 -7.75 -13.11 16.24
CA ARG A 87 -8.99 -13.01 15.46
C ARG A 87 -8.87 -13.65 14.07
#